data_AF-A0A0W0FNW8-F1
#
_entry.id   AF-A0A0W0FNW8-F1
#
_cell.length_a   1.000
_cell.length_b   1.000
_cell.length_c   1.000
_cell.angle_alpha   90.00
_cell.angle_beta   90.00
_cell.angle_gamma   90.00
#
_symmetry.space_group_name_H-M   'P 1'
#
loop_
_entity.id
_entity.type
_entity.pdbx_description
1 polymer ?
#
loop_
_entity_poly.entity_id
_entity_poly.type
_entity_poly.pdbx_seq_one_letter_code
_entity_poly.pdbx_strand_id
1 'polypeptide(L)'
;MNYHPHRHGSWPNPTTAHPHSAPQSSSSSRHALTLQPPTLLTSPSPLSAPHSLASSTSYASSSTSSSRITPSRAAVLQAASPHVQPSQASEIVPRLYISDLSFAENPTLLAKYRITHILSILPERIAVHPDSDRILGYTPVRMQVCVEDFPFAELAAHLPTTTKFIRDALSSKHGRETRVLVHCAEGISRSVSVVAAFLMAQYGWTPGEAVKYVKDKRKVANPNFGFVKQLYEYGRESLGRRGLVDGM
;
A
#
# COMPACT_ATOMS: atom_id res chain seq x y z
N MET A 1 49.90 -54.24 1.78
CA MET A 1 50.68 -53.90 2.99
C MET A 1 49.87 -52.96 3.86
N ASN A 2 49.61 -53.41 5.11
CA ASN A 2 49.19 -52.70 6.35
C ASN A 2 47.88 -51.87 6.28
N TYR A 3 46.73 -52.19 6.88
CA TYR A 3 46.34 -52.82 8.16
C TYR A 3 46.83 -52.07 9.42
N HIS A 4 46.00 -51.18 9.99
CA HIS A 4 45.30 -51.36 11.28
C HIS A 4 44.49 -50.10 11.71
N PRO A 5 43.52 -50.24 12.64
CA PRO A 5 42.35 -49.38 12.86
C PRO A 5 42.30 -48.85 14.32
N HIS A 6 41.08 -48.55 14.82
CA HIS A 6 40.64 -48.32 16.21
C HIS A 6 40.42 -46.84 16.60
N ARG A 7 39.46 -46.46 17.45
CA ARG A 7 38.29 -47.09 18.12
C ARG A 7 37.51 -45.96 18.83
N HIS A 8 36.20 -46.19 19.02
CA HIS A 8 35.31 -45.89 20.17
C HIS A 8 35.38 -44.58 20.98
N GLY A 9 34.17 -44.16 21.42
CA GLY A 9 33.96 -43.41 22.67
C GLY A 9 32.72 -42.51 22.63
N SER A 10 31.50 -43.05 22.62
CA SER A 10 30.60 -43.17 23.80
C SER A 10 30.16 -41.84 24.43
N TRP A 11 28.86 -41.57 24.34
CA TRP A 11 28.12 -40.56 25.12
C TRP A 11 28.16 -40.86 26.63
N PRO A 12 27.93 -39.84 27.48
CA PRO A 12 26.63 -39.82 28.18
C PRO A 12 26.00 -38.42 28.35
N ASN A 13 24.66 -38.41 28.36
CA ASN A 13 23.75 -37.45 29.01
C ASN A 13 23.30 -38.10 30.36
N PRO A 14 22.47 -37.53 31.27
CA PRO A 14 21.82 -36.21 31.40
C PRO A 14 21.73 -35.68 32.87
N THR A 15 20.80 -34.72 33.11
CA THR A 15 20.14 -34.29 34.39
C THR A 15 20.91 -33.34 35.32
N THR A 16 20.36 -32.20 35.76
CA THR A 16 19.34 -32.07 36.84
C THR A 16 18.68 -30.68 36.85
N ALA A 17 17.50 -30.56 37.46
CA ALA A 17 16.51 -29.50 37.32
C ALA A 17 16.37 -28.53 38.53
N HIS A 18 15.75 -27.35 38.25
CA HIS A 18 14.87 -26.51 39.11
C HIS A 18 15.43 -25.73 40.34
N PRO A 19 14.69 -24.76 40.96
CA PRO A 19 13.77 -23.69 40.47
C PRO A 19 13.96 -22.32 41.21
N HIS A 20 12.95 -21.42 41.19
CA HIS A 20 12.73 -20.18 42.01
C HIS A 20 13.27 -18.85 41.42
N SER A 21 12.60 -17.69 41.36
CA SER A 21 11.37 -17.16 42.00
C SER A 21 10.83 -15.93 41.24
N ALA A 22 9.52 -15.68 41.33
CA ALA A 22 8.88 -14.38 41.09
C ALA A 22 9.18 -13.40 42.26
N PRO A 23 8.99 -12.07 42.07
CA PRO A 23 7.81 -11.46 42.70
C PRO A 23 7.17 -10.25 41.98
N GLN A 24 5.85 -10.19 42.18
CA GLN A 24 4.99 -9.07 42.54
C GLN A 24 4.63 -7.91 41.58
N SER A 25 3.31 -7.75 41.57
CA SER A 25 2.44 -6.67 41.11
C SER A 25 2.74 -5.31 41.73
N SER A 26 2.65 -4.26 40.92
CA SER A 26 2.24 -2.93 41.39
C SER A 26 1.15 -2.39 40.46
N SER A 27 0.02 -2.08 41.08
CA SER A 27 -1.10 -1.37 40.49
C SER A 27 -0.74 0.10 40.35
N SER A 28 -1.12 0.70 39.23
CA SER A 28 -1.20 2.16 39.11
C SER A 28 -2.30 2.52 38.13
N SER A 29 -3.45 2.84 38.71
CA SER A 29 -4.53 3.60 38.08
C SER A 29 -3.96 4.82 37.36
N ARG A 30 -4.28 4.98 36.08
CA ARG A 30 -4.25 6.28 35.42
C ARG A 30 -5.57 6.48 34.67
N HIS A 31 -6.33 7.40 35.25
CA HIS A 31 -7.45 8.18 34.74
C HIS A 31 -7.76 8.03 33.25
N ALA A 32 -8.94 7.47 32.97
CA ALA A 32 -9.63 7.64 31.72
C ALA A 32 -10.03 9.12 31.57
N LEU A 33 -9.42 9.82 30.62
CA LEU A 33 -9.89 11.12 30.14
C LEU A 33 -11.03 10.86 29.15
N THR A 34 -12.26 11.04 29.63
CA THR A 34 -13.47 11.05 28.80
C THR A 34 -13.42 12.25 27.87
N LEU A 35 -13.09 12.03 26.59
CA LEU A 35 -13.24 13.04 25.55
C LEU A 35 -14.73 13.11 25.18
N GLN A 36 -15.40 14.21 25.54
CA GLN A 36 -16.73 14.54 25.03
C GLN A 36 -16.63 14.93 23.54
N PRO A 37 -17.59 14.52 22.69
CA PRO A 37 -17.68 14.99 21.32
C PRO A 37 -18.16 16.46 21.26
N PRO A 38 -17.67 17.27 20.30
CA PRO A 38 -18.13 18.64 20.13
C PRO A 38 -19.58 18.68 19.62
N THR A 39 -20.36 19.56 20.24
CA THR A 39 -21.75 19.87 19.94
C THR A 39 -21.90 20.49 18.54
N LEU A 40 -22.87 19.98 17.78
CA LEU A 40 -23.27 20.51 16.48
C LEU A 40 -23.96 21.88 16.67
N LEU A 41 -23.34 22.94 16.17
CA LEU A 41 -24.00 24.22 15.98
C LEU A 41 -24.90 24.15 14.75
N THR A 42 -26.20 24.19 15.00
CA THR A 42 -27.26 24.40 14.03
C THR A 42 -27.25 25.86 13.56
N SER A 43 -27.30 26.08 12.25
CA SER A 43 -27.64 27.37 11.66
C SER A 43 -28.78 27.20 10.65
N PRO A 44 -29.70 28.17 10.54
CA PRO A 44 -31.01 27.98 9.93
C PRO A 44 -30.99 28.12 8.40
N SER A 45 -31.96 27.45 7.78
CA SER A 45 -32.36 27.57 6.37
C SER A 45 -32.83 28.98 6.01
N PRO A 46 -32.80 29.32 4.71
CA PRO A 46 -33.88 30.12 4.13
C PRO A 46 -34.50 29.50 2.87
N LEU A 47 -35.83 29.34 2.97
CA LEU A 47 -36.89 29.79 2.06
C LEU A 47 -36.79 29.55 0.53
N SER A 48 -37.93 29.04 0.05
CA SER A 48 -38.24 28.56 -1.29
C SER A 48 -38.64 29.64 -2.31
N ALA A 49 -38.44 29.26 -3.60
CA ALA A 49 -39.27 29.52 -4.80
C ALA A 49 -39.23 30.94 -5.45
N PRO A 50 -39.63 31.12 -6.74
CA PRO A 50 -40.39 30.21 -7.60
C PRO A 50 -39.96 30.07 -9.09
N HIS A 51 -40.74 29.19 -9.74
CA HIS A 51 -40.83 28.77 -11.13
C HIS A 51 -40.80 29.85 -12.23
N SER A 52 -40.31 29.47 -13.43
CA SER A 52 -40.94 29.88 -14.70
C SER A 52 -40.70 28.85 -15.82
N LEU A 53 -41.69 28.74 -16.70
CA LEU A 53 -41.91 27.77 -17.78
C LEU A 53 -41.27 28.17 -19.13
N ALA A 54 -41.18 27.16 -20.02
CA ALA A 54 -41.32 27.22 -21.50
C ALA A 54 -40.15 27.89 -22.28
N SER A 55 -39.78 27.53 -23.51
CA SER A 55 -40.40 26.71 -24.56
C SER A 55 -39.35 26.31 -25.62
N SER A 56 -39.77 25.42 -26.50
CA SER A 56 -39.09 24.61 -27.53
C SER A 56 -38.55 25.34 -28.78
N THR A 57 -37.99 24.51 -29.68
CA THR A 57 -37.58 24.68 -31.10
C THR A 57 -36.07 24.94 -31.30
N SER A 58 -35.35 24.37 -32.27
CA SER A 58 -35.68 23.67 -33.52
C SER A 58 -34.54 22.77 -34.01
N TYR A 59 -34.90 21.75 -34.79
CA TYR A 59 -34.03 20.95 -35.66
C TYR A 59 -33.26 21.80 -36.69
N ALA A 60 -32.03 21.40 -37.00
CA ALA A 60 -31.45 21.56 -38.33
C ALA A 60 -30.36 20.49 -38.56
N SER A 61 -30.65 19.59 -39.48
CA SER A 61 -29.69 18.70 -40.13
C SER A 61 -28.99 19.45 -41.26
N SER A 62 -27.69 19.25 -41.48
CA SER A 62 -27.09 19.29 -42.83
C SER A 62 -25.74 18.59 -42.85
N SER A 63 -25.65 17.68 -43.81
CA SER A 63 -24.52 16.86 -44.25
C SER A 63 -23.58 17.61 -45.21
N THR A 64 -22.49 16.92 -45.58
CA THR A 64 -21.41 17.22 -46.57
C THR A 64 -20.18 17.91 -45.96
N SER A 65 -18.93 17.54 -46.24
CA SER A 65 -18.33 16.62 -47.21
C SER A 65 -17.00 16.07 -46.70
N SER A 66 -16.69 14.81 -47.04
CA SER A 66 -15.38 14.18 -46.88
C SER A 66 -14.24 14.97 -47.54
N SER A 67 -13.20 15.28 -46.77
CA SER A 67 -11.84 15.39 -47.28
C SER A 67 -10.89 14.68 -46.32
N ARG A 68 -10.42 13.50 -46.72
CA ARG A 68 -9.38 12.70 -46.05
C ARG A 68 -8.07 13.48 -46.09
N ILE A 69 -7.68 14.07 -44.96
CA ILE A 69 -6.30 14.48 -44.71
C ILE A 69 -5.69 13.41 -43.81
N THR A 70 -4.82 12.60 -44.38
CA THR A 70 -3.98 11.65 -43.63
C THR A 70 -2.96 12.45 -42.80
N PRO A 71 -2.95 12.36 -41.46
CA PRO A 71 -1.86 12.94 -40.70
C PRO A 71 -0.60 12.10 -40.91
N SER A 72 0.51 12.80 -41.16
CA SER A 72 1.86 12.24 -41.20
C SER A 72 2.15 11.43 -39.92
N ARG A 73 2.89 10.33 -40.08
CA ARG A 73 3.32 9.39 -39.04
C ARG A 73 4.12 10.04 -37.88
N ALA A 74 4.43 11.32 -37.98
CA ALA A 74 5.06 12.15 -36.95
C ALA A 74 4.08 12.83 -35.97
N ALA A 75 2.77 12.81 -36.22
CA ALA A 75 1.78 13.55 -35.41
C ALA A 75 0.92 12.67 -34.46
N VAL A 76 1.22 11.37 -34.35
CA VAL A 76 0.42 10.41 -33.54
C VAL A 76 0.95 10.24 -32.10
N LEU A 77 1.98 11.00 -31.68
CA LEU A 77 2.51 10.92 -30.30
C LEU A 77 2.03 12.01 -29.34
N GLN A 78 1.02 12.81 -29.70
CA GLN A 78 0.55 13.87 -28.79
C GLN A 78 -0.97 14.08 -28.85
N ALA A 79 -1.71 13.04 -28.52
CA ALA A 79 -3.07 13.17 -28.00
C ALA A 79 -3.08 12.75 -26.53
N ALA A 80 -2.44 13.56 -25.68
CA ALA A 80 -2.61 13.46 -24.23
C ALA A 80 -4.00 14.02 -23.88
N SER A 81 -4.87 13.16 -23.35
CA SER A 81 -6.18 13.56 -22.81
C SER A 81 -6.02 14.67 -21.77
N PRO A 82 -6.90 15.69 -21.77
CA PRO A 82 -6.81 16.82 -20.85
C PRO A 82 -7.45 16.46 -19.50
N HIS A 83 -6.87 15.48 -18.79
CA HIS A 83 -6.99 15.35 -17.32
C HIS A 83 -6.05 14.26 -16.74
N VAL A 84 -4.80 14.16 -17.19
CA VAL A 84 -3.80 13.40 -16.44
C VAL A 84 -3.42 14.25 -15.22
N GLN A 85 -4.13 14.04 -14.11
CA GLN A 85 -3.64 14.49 -12.81
C GLN A 85 -2.24 13.91 -12.64
N PRO A 86 -1.23 14.69 -12.24
CA PRO A 86 0.11 14.17 -12.08
C PRO A 86 0.04 12.94 -11.18
N SER A 87 0.82 11.92 -11.55
CA SER A 87 1.04 10.62 -10.90
C SER A 87 1.51 10.74 -9.45
N GLN A 88 0.74 11.43 -8.62
CA GLN A 88 1.15 11.80 -7.28
C GLN A 88 1.06 10.58 -6.37
N ALA A 89 2.11 10.39 -5.60
CA ALA A 89 2.10 9.49 -4.48
C ALA A 89 1.13 10.00 -3.40
N SER A 90 0.32 9.10 -2.85
CA SER A 90 -0.59 9.38 -1.75
C SER A 90 0.03 8.92 -0.44
N GLU A 91 0.17 9.80 0.55
CA GLU A 91 0.56 9.42 1.90
C GLU A 91 -0.63 8.76 2.61
N ILE A 92 -0.50 7.47 2.93
CA ILE A 92 -1.58 6.69 3.53
C ILE A 92 -1.56 6.89 5.04
N VAL A 93 -0.40 6.62 5.65
CA VAL A 93 -0.08 6.93 7.04
C VAL A 93 1.30 7.62 7.07
N PRO A 94 1.68 8.31 8.16
CA PRO A 94 2.93 9.06 8.19
C PRO A 94 4.12 8.25 7.70
N ARG A 95 4.79 8.77 6.65
CA ARG A 95 5.97 8.20 5.97
C ARG A 95 5.72 6.95 5.10
N LEU A 96 4.48 6.52 4.89
CA LEU A 96 4.12 5.41 3.99
C LEU A 96 3.28 5.91 2.82
N TYR A 97 3.81 5.72 1.61
CA TYR A 97 3.24 6.25 0.37
C TYR A 97 2.83 5.14 -0.60
N ILE A 98 1.78 5.38 -1.39
CA ILE A 98 1.42 4.59 -2.56
C ILE A 98 1.53 5.42 -3.83
N SER A 99 2.14 4.88 -4.88
CA SER A 99 2.16 5.49 -6.23
C SER A 99 1.94 4.49 -7.36
N ASP A 100 1.91 5.00 -8.59
CA ASP A 100 2.10 4.24 -9.82
C ASP A 100 3.59 4.06 -10.18
N LEU A 101 3.86 3.36 -11.28
CA LEU A 101 5.20 3.08 -11.80
C LEU A 101 5.92 4.35 -12.25
N SER A 102 5.23 5.28 -12.90
CA SER A 102 5.84 6.51 -13.43
C SER A 102 6.48 7.36 -12.32
N PHE A 103 5.87 7.39 -11.14
CA PHE A 103 6.44 8.03 -9.96
C PHE A 103 7.67 7.26 -9.44
N ALA A 104 7.58 5.93 -9.37
CA ALA A 104 8.63 5.08 -8.81
C ALA A 104 9.90 5.03 -9.66
N GLU A 105 9.80 5.29 -10.96
CA GLU A 105 10.93 5.38 -11.89
C GLU A 105 11.52 6.80 -12.00
N ASN A 106 10.88 7.80 -11.38
CA ASN A 106 11.32 9.19 -11.47
C ASN A 106 12.22 9.58 -10.29
N PRO A 107 13.56 9.69 -10.48
CA PRO A 107 14.48 9.99 -9.38
C PRO A 107 14.24 11.39 -8.78
N THR A 108 13.75 12.35 -9.55
CA THR A 108 13.44 13.69 -9.05
C THR A 108 12.27 13.67 -8.07
N LEU A 109 11.24 12.88 -8.36
CA LEU A 109 10.10 12.69 -7.47
C LEU A 109 10.49 11.90 -6.22
N LEU A 110 11.26 10.83 -6.37
CA LEU A 110 11.80 10.08 -5.23
C LEU A 110 12.64 10.97 -4.29
N ALA A 111 13.50 11.82 -4.86
CA ALA A 111 14.30 12.78 -4.09
C ALA A 111 13.42 13.83 -3.40
N LYS A 112 12.45 14.41 -4.11
CA LYS A 112 11.50 15.40 -3.56
C LYS A 112 10.73 14.85 -2.36
N TYR A 113 10.29 13.60 -2.43
CA TYR A 113 9.58 12.93 -1.34
C TYR A 113 10.51 12.26 -0.32
N ARG A 114 11.83 12.30 -0.55
CA ARG A 114 12.88 11.68 0.28
C ARG A 114 12.61 10.19 0.54
N ILE A 115 12.24 9.46 -0.51
CA ILE A 115 11.93 8.03 -0.43
C ILE A 115 13.20 7.22 -0.18
N THR A 116 13.29 6.57 0.97
CA THR A 116 14.46 5.76 1.36
C THR A 116 14.26 4.27 1.15
N HIS A 117 13.02 3.80 1.07
CA HIS A 117 12.67 2.40 0.84
C HIS A 117 11.61 2.30 -0.25
N ILE A 118 11.79 1.37 -1.19
CA ILE A 118 10.88 1.15 -2.31
C ILE A 118 10.50 -0.33 -2.34
N LEU A 119 9.20 -0.59 -2.28
CA LEU A 119 8.60 -1.91 -2.44
C LEU A 119 7.77 -1.95 -3.72
N SER A 120 8.24 -2.74 -4.69
CA SER A 120 7.65 -2.87 -6.03
C SER A 120 6.83 -4.16 -6.12
N ILE A 121 5.55 -4.06 -6.44
CA ILE A 121 4.65 -5.23 -6.61
C ILE A 121 4.21 -5.32 -8.07
N LEU A 122 5.09 -5.87 -8.91
CA LEU A 122 4.86 -6.07 -10.34
C LEU A 122 5.92 -7.02 -10.94
N PRO A 123 5.58 -7.83 -11.97
CA PRO A 123 6.53 -8.76 -12.60
C PRO A 123 7.53 -8.05 -13.53
N GLU A 124 7.22 -6.85 -14.01
CA GLU A 124 8.07 -6.12 -14.94
C GLU A 124 9.35 -5.58 -14.27
N ARG A 125 10.40 -5.40 -15.07
CA ARG A 125 11.62 -4.74 -14.61
C ARG A 125 11.34 -3.26 -14.34
N ILE A 126 11.76 -2.79 -13.17
CA ILE A 126 11.68 -1.36 -12.83
C ILE A 126 12.87 -0.64 -13.45
N ALA A 127 12.62 0.40 -14.25
CA ALA A 127 13.67 1.26 -14.74
C ALA A 127 14.27 2.06 -13.57
N VAL A 128 15.58 1.96 -13.41
CA VAL A 128 16.34 2.80 -12.47
C VAL A 128 17.27 3.67 -13.30
N HIS A 129 17.06 4.98 -13.23
CA HIS A 129 17.90 5.94 -13.92
C HIS A 129 19.37 5.78 -13.46
N PRO A 130 20.37 5.78 -14.37
CA PRO A 130 21.78 5.58 -13.98
C PRO A 130 22.29 6.55 -12.93
N ASP A 131 21.83 7.80 -12.99
CA ASP A 131 22.16 8.85 -12.02
C ASP A 131 21.23 8.93 -10.80
N SER A 132 20.35 7.93 -10.59
CA SER A 132 19.36 7.96 -9.50
C SER A 132 20.00 8.27 -8.15
N ASP A 133 21.06 7.57 -7.77
CA ASP A 133 21.71 7.74 -6.47
C ASP A 133 22.36 9.12 -6.33
N ARG A 134 22.88 9.69 -7.42
CA ARG A 134 23.42 11.06 -7.44
C ARG A 134 22.31 12.10 -7.25
N ILE A 135 21.16 11.89 -7.90
CA ILE A 135 20.00 12.79 -7.81
C ILE A 135 19.37 12.74 -6.41
N LEU A 136 19.29 11.55 -5.81
CA LEU A 136 18.74 11.37 -4.46
C LEU A 136 19.74 11.78 -3.37
N GLY A 137 21.05 11.67 -3.65
CA GLY A 137 22.12 11.81 -2.65
C GLY A 137 22.32 10.56 -1.78
N TYR A 138 21.61 9.46 -2.07
CA TYR A 138 21.70 8.17 -1.40
C TYR A 138 21.06 7.08 -2.28
N THR A 139 21.33 5.82 -1.95
CA THR A 139 20.73 4.65 -2.61
C THR A 139 19.53 4.13 -1.80
N PRO A 140 18.30 4.15 -2.33
CA PRO A 140 17.15 3.56 -1.65
C PRO A 140 17.27 2.04 -1.49
N VAL A 141 16.80 1.52 -0.36
CA VAL A 141 16.63 0.07 -0.16
C VAL A 141 15.44 -0.41 -0.99
N ARG A 142 15.63 -1.45 -1.80
CA ARG A 142 14.62 -1.95 -2.73
C ARG A 142 14.24 -3.40 -2.43
N MET A 143 12.95 -3.69 -2.53
CA MET A 143 12.39 -5.05 -2.56
C MET A 143 11.40 -5.13 -3.72
N GLN A 144 11.45 -6.22 -4.50
CA GLN A 144 10.48 -6.49 -5.56
C GLN A 144 9.78 -7.82 -5.33
N VAL A 145 8.46 -7.83 -5.53
CA VAL A 145 7.60 -9.00 -5.53
C VAL A 145 6.95 -9.11 -6.91
N CYS A 146 7.26 -10.18 -7.63
CA CYS A 146 6.80 -10.40 -8.98
C CYS A 146 5.40 -11.03 -8.97
N VAL A 147 4.36 -10.20 -8.89
CA VAL A 147 2.94 -10.62 -8.90
C VAL A 147 2.18 -9.81 -9.94
N GLU A 148 1.49 -10.51 -10.84
CA GLU A 148 0.57 -9.93 -11.83
C GLU A 148 -0.73 -9.45 -11.17
N ASP A 149 -1.46 -8.54 -11.83
CA ASP A 149 -2.73 -8.00 -11.32
C ASP A 149 -3.95 -8.79 -11.78
N PHE A 150 -3.96 -10.10 -11.52
CA PHE A 150 -5.13 -10.94 -11.80
C PHE A 150 -5.64 -11.62 -10.52
N PRO A 151 -6.96 -11.92 -10.42
CA PRO A 151 -7.57 -12.42 -9.18
C PRO A 151 -7.05 -13.77 -8.68
N PHE A 152 -6.38 -14.54 -9.52
CA PHE A 152 -5.81 -15.84 -9.16
C PHE A 152 -4.30 -15.78 -8.95
N ALA A 153 -3.68 -14.60 -9.03
CA ALA A 153 -2.26 -14.41 -8.75
C ALA A 153 -2.03 -14.56 -7.25
N GLU A 154 -0.99 -15.29 -6.86
CA GLU A 154 -0.73 -15.57 -5.46
C GLU A 154 0.02 -14.41 -4.79
N LEU A 155 -0.72 -13.59 -4.03
CA LEU A 155 -0.20 -12.46 -3.25
C LEU A 155 -0.10 -12.80 -1.76
N ALA A 156 -1.01 -13.62 -1.21
CA ALA A 156 -1.10 -13.93 0.21
C ALA A 156 0.23 -14.44 0.79
N ALA A 157 0.90 -15.35 0.06
CA ALA A 157 2.21 -15.90 0.42
C ALA A 157 3.30 -14.82 0.60
N HIS A 158 3.16 -13.64 -0.03
CA HIS A 158 4.12 -12.54 0.06
C HIS A 158 3.76 -11.49 1.14
N LEU A 159 2.53 -11.50 1.66
CA LEU A 159 2.04 -10.51 2.62
C LEU A 159 2.83 -10.49 3.94
N PRO A 160 3.27 -11.62 4.53
CA PRO A 160 4.12 -11.60 5.72
C PRO A 160 5.45 -10.85 5.49
N THR A 161 6.14 -11.14 4.39
CA THR A 161 7.46 -10.59 4.08
C THR A 161 7.36 -9.10 3.73
N THR A 162 6.39 -8.71 2.90
CA THR A 162 6.18 -7.31 2.51
C THR A 162 5.74 -6.45 3.70
N THR A 163 4.86 -6.97 4.56
CA THR A 163 4.46 -6.31 5.81
C THR A 163 5.65 -6.12 6.74
N LYS A 164 6.51 -7.12 6.87
CA LYS A 164 7.75 -7.02 7.68
C LYS A 164 8.69 -5.96 7.12
N PHE A 165 8.89 -5.91 5.79
CA PHE A 165 9.71 -4.88 5.14
C PHE A 165 9.24 -3.46 5.49
N ILE A 166 7.92 -3.20 5.37
CA ILE A 166 7.33 -1.90 5.69
C ILE A 166 7.50 -1.58 7.18
N ARG A 167 7.22 -2.54 8.07
CA ARG A 167 7.30 -2.36 9.53
C ARG A 167 8.72 -2.07 10.00
N ASP A 168 9.69 -2.83 9.51
CA ASP A 168 11.10 -2.68 9.90
C ASP A 168 11.62 -1.30 9.45
N ALA A 169 11.32 -0.90 8.22
CA ALA A 169 11.67 0.41 7.68
C ALA A 169 11.06 1.56 8.51
N LEU A 170 9.79 1.44 8.89
CA LEU A 170 9.09 2.47 9.68
C LEU A 170 9.41 2.43 11.18
N SER A 171 10.17 1.44 11.67
CA SER A 171 10.49 1.31 13.09
C SER A 171 11.29 2.51 13.62
N SER A 172 11.17 2.78 14.93
CA SER A 172 11.87 3.90 15.59
C SER A 172 13.40 3.78 15.51
N LYS A 173 13.92 2.57 15.27
CA LYS A 173 15.36 2.31 15.12
C LYS A 173 15.96 2.99 13.89
N HIS A 174 15.17 3.30 12.87
CA HIS A 174 15.64 3.92 11.63
C HIS A 174 15.41 5.45 11.62
N GLY A 175 14.99 6.02 12.75
CA GLY A 175 14.76 7.46 12.90
C GLY A 175 13.49 7.96 12.18
N ARG A 176 13.27 9.27 12.22
CA ARG A 176 12.12 9.95 11.57
C ARG A 176 12.34 10.18 10.07
N GLU A 177 13.50 9.80 9.54
CA GLU A 177 13.92 10.08 8.17
C GLU A 177 13.45 9.03 7.17
N THR A 178 13.15 7.80 7.63
CA THR A 178 12.69 6.74 6.74
C THR A 178 11.34 7.05 6.12
N ARG A 179 11.24 6.95 4.80
CA ARG A 179 9.99 7.04 4.03
C ARG A 179 9.91 5.88 3.07
N VAL A 180 8.79 5.15 3.13
CA VAL A 180 8.55 3.94 2.37
C VAL A 180 7.57 4.25 1.24
N LEU A 181 7.95 3.89 0.03
CA LEU A 181 7.07 3.87 -1.14
C LEU A 181 6.68 2.43 -1.46
N VAL A 182 5.38 2.16 -1.58
CA VAL A 182 4.86 0.91 -2.14
C VAL A 182 4.18 1.22 -3.46
N HIS A 183 4.57 0.58 -4.55
CA HIS A 183 4.00 0.86 -5.86
C HIS A 183 3.71 -0.41 -6.65
N CYS A 184 2.84 -0.27 -7.65
CA CYS A 184 2.65 -1.26 -8.71
C CYS A 184 2.64 -0.54 -10.07
N ALA A 185 1.96 -1.06 -11.09
CA ALA A 185 1.79 -0.34 -12.36
C ALA A 185 0.98 0.96 -12.18
N GLU A 186 -0.26 0.86 -11.70
CA GLU A 186 -1.19 2.00 -11.59
C GLU A 186 -1.37 2.54 -10.16
N GLY A 187 -0.82 1.83 -9.17
CA GLY A 187 -1.08 2.11 -7.76
C GLY A 187 -2.55 1.94 -7.35
N ILE A 188 -3.28 1.04 -8.03
CA ILE A 188 -4.72 0.81 -7.83
C ILE A 188 -4.99 -0.45 -7.01
N SER A 189 -4.35 -1.58 -7.36
CA SER A 189 -4.71 -2.90 -6.83
C SER A 189 -3.59 -3.54 -6.00
N ARG A 190 -2.53 -4.08 -6.63
CA ARG A 190 -1.42 -4.78 -5.94
C ARG A 190 -0.79 -4.02 -4.75
N SER A 191 -0.36 -2.78 -4.97
CA SER A 191 0.26 -1.96 -3.90
C SER A 191 -0.74 -1.60 -2.81
N VAL A 192 -2.01 -1.39 -3.15
CA VAL A 192 -3.09 -1.16 -2.19
C VAL A 192 -3.30 -2.38 -1.31
N SER A 193 -3.34 -3.58 -1.89
CA SER A 193 -3.48 -4.83 -1.14
C SER A 193 -2.33 -5.01 -0.15
N VAL A 194 -1.08 -4.79 -0.58
CA VAL A 194 0.10 -4.90 0.31
C VAL A 194 0.06 -3.87 1.45
N VAL A 195 -0.31 -2.62 1.17
CA VAL A 195 -0.45 -1.61 2.22
C VAL A 195 -1.62 -1.94 3.15
N ALA A 196 -2.74 -2.45 2.64
CA ALA A 196 -3.86 -2.91 3.46
C ALA A 196 -3.43 -4.04 4.41
N ALA A 197 -2.67 -5.03 3.92
CA ALA A 197 -2.11 -6.09 4.77
C ALA A 197 -1.23 -5.54 5.90
N PHE A 198 -0.39 -4.54 5.60
CA PHE A 198 0.40 -3.85 6.62
C PHE A 198 -0.49 -3.16 7.66
N LEU A 199 -1.53 -2.45 7.23
CA LEU A 199 -2.47 -1.77 8.14
C LEU A 199 -3.22 -2.77 9.03
N MET A 200 -3.68 -3.89 8.47
CA MET A 200 -4.29 -4.98 9.25
C MET A 200 -3.33 -5.48 10.33
N ALA A 201 -2.06 -5.74 9.97
CA ALA A 201 -1.07 -6.24 10.89
C ALA A 201 -0.63 -5.21 11.95
N GLN A 202 -0.66 -3.92 11.61
CA GLN A 202 -0.23 -2.83 12.48
C GLN A 202 -1.33 -2.40 13.46
N TYR A 203 -2.59 -2.39 13.03
CA TYR A 203 -3.71 -1.82 13.77
C TYR A 203 -4.79 -2.83 14.18
N GLY A 204 -4.68 -4.10 13.75
CA GLY A 204 -5.71 -5.11 13.99
C GLY A 204 -7.00 -4.84 13.21
N TRP A 205 -6.90 -4.15 12.07
CA TRP A 205 -8.04 -3.85 11.22
C TRP A 205 -8.47 -5.08 10.41
N THR A 206 -9.75 -5.11 10.06
CA THR A 206 -10.26 -6.06 9.08
C THR A 206 -9.77 -5.69 7.67
N PRO A 207 -9.82 -6.62 6.70
CA PRO A 207 -9.55 -6.29 5.30
C PRO A 207 -10.43 -5.13 4.80
N GLY A 208 -11.72 -5.12 5.16
CA GLY A 208 -12.66 -4.07 4.76
C GLY A 208 -12.25 -2.69 5.30
N GLU A 209 -11.94 -2.60 6.59
CA GLU A 209 -11.47 -1.37 7.24
C GLU A 209 -10.17 -0.85 6.61
N ALA A 210 -9.19 -1.75 6.40
CA ALA A 210 -7.90 -1.38 5.84
C ALA A 210 -8.01 -0.89 4.39
N VAL A 211 -8.74 -1.61 3.53
CA VAL A 211 -8.97 -1.19 2.13
C VAL A 211 -9.74 0.12 2.07
N LYS A 212 -10.78 0.27 2.92
CA LYS A 212 -11.54 1.53 3.02
C LYS A 212 -10.65 2.70 3.43
N TYR A 213 -9.79 2.52 4.43
CA TYR A 213 -8.87 3.57 4.86
C TYR A 213 -7.93 4.01 3.72
N VAL A 214 -7.36 3.05 2.98
CA VAL A 214 -6.51 3.35 1.82
C VAL A 214 -7.31 4.08 0.74
N LYS A 215 -8.55 3.65 0.46
CA LYS A 215 -9.47 4.33 -0.49
C LYS A 215 -9.74 5.78 -0.09
N ASP A 216 -9.89 6.05 1.20
CA ASP A 216 -10.16 7.39 1.68
C ASP A 216 -8.98 8.35 1.44
N LYS A 217 -7.74 7.83 1.48
CA LYS A 217 -6.49 8.57 1.19
C LYS A 217 -6.10 8.59 -0.29
N ARG A 218 -6.38 7.51 -1.02
CA ARG A 218 -6.09 7.34 -2.45
C ARG A 218 -7.37 6.87 -3.15
N LYS A 219 -8.12 7.83 -3.71
CA LYS A 219 -9.47 7.58 -4.26
C LYS A 219 -9.52 6.56 -5.40
N VAL A 220 -8.41 6.37 -6.13
CA VAL A 220 -8.31 5.37 -7.18
C VAL A 220 -8.10 3.93 -6.67
N ALA A 221 -7.82 3.73 -5.38
CA ALA A 221 -7.58 2.41 -4.81
C ALA A 221 -8.76 1.47 -5.09
N ASN A 222 -8.47 0.30 -5.65
CA ASN A 222 -9.47 -0.70 -5.99
C ASN A 222 -8.77 -2.06 -6.18
N PRO A 223 -8.40 -2.76 -5.09
CA PRO A 223 -7.89 -4.12 -5.18
C PRO A 223 -8.82 -5.01 -6.00
N ASN A 224 -8.25 -5.88 -6.84
CA ASN A 224 -9.05 -6.90 -7.47
C ASN A 224 -9.66 -7.84 -6.39
N PHE A 225 -10.79 -8.47 -6.71
CA PHE A 225 -11.54 -9.27 -5.73
C PHE A 225 -10.74 -10.45 -5.16
N GLY A 226 -9.81 -11.01 -5.94
CA GLY A 226 -8.94 -12.11 -5.53
C GLY A 226 -7.98 -11.68 -4.43
N PHE A 227 -7.37 -10.50 -4.56
CA PHE A 227 -6.52 -9.93 -3.52
C PHE A 227 -7.31 -9.55 -2.27
N VAL A 228 -8.55 -9.08 -2.39
CA VAL A 228 -9.41 -8.86 -1.21
C VAL A 228 -9.64 -10.17 -0.46
N LYS A 229 -9.94 -11.27 -1.17
CA LYS A 229 -10.08 -12.60 -0.57
C LYS A 229 -8.79 -13.05 0.12
N GLN A 230 -7.65 -12.85 -0.53
CA GLN A 230 -6.33 -13.20 0.02
C GLN A 230 -5.94 -12.37 1.26
N LEU A 231 -6.48 -11.15 1.42
CA LEU A 231 -6.35 -10.40 2.68
C LEU A 231 -7.09 -11.10 3.83
N TYR A 232 -8.27 -11.66 3.61
CA TYR A 232 -8.97 -12.47 4.62
C TYR A 232 -8.16 -13.74 4.96
N GLU A 233 -7.56 -14.40 3.96
CA GLU A 233 -6.69 -15.56 4.16
C GLU A 233 -5.47 -15.18 5.03
N TYR A 234 -4.79 -14.07 4.70
CA TYR A 234 -3.69 -13.54 5.50
C TYR A 234 -4.09 -13.20 6.94
N GLY A 235 -5.24 -12.56 7.14
CA GLY A 235 -5.79 -12.26 8.47
C GLY A 235 -5.97 -13.52 9.31
N ARG A 236 -6.50 -14.60 8.70
CA ARG A 236 -6.73 -15.89 9.35
C ARG A 236 -5.43 -16.59 9.73
N GLU A 237 -4.52 -16.68 8.78
CA GLU A 237 -3.36 -17.57 8.89
C GLU A 237 -2.18 -16.91 9.60
N SER A 238 -2.00 -15.60 9.43
CA SER A 238 -0.80 -14.89 9.89
C SER A 238 -1.05 -13.93 11.06
N LEU A 239 -2.28 -13.43 11.24
CA LEU A 239 -2.61 -12.43 12.28
C LEU A 239 -3.52 -12.98 13.39
N GLY A 240 -4.18 -14.12 13.16
CA GLY A 240 -5.15 -14.72 14.07
C GLY A 240 -6.45 -13.90 14.20
N ARG A 241 -7.25 -14.17 15.24
CA ARG A 241 -8.57 -13.54 15.44
C ARG A 241 -8.58 -12.00 15.54
N ARG A 242 -7.42 -11.36 15.67
CA ARG A 242 -7.30 -9.90 15.75
C ARG A 242 -7.57 -9.17 14.43
N GLY A 243 -7.64 -9.85 13.28
CA GLY A 243 -7.86 -9.23 11.97
C GLY A 243 -9.13 -9.65 11.22
N LEU A 244 -10.12 -10.26 11.89
CA LEU A 244 -11.22 -10.98 11.20
C LEU A 244 -12.65 -10.55 11.54
N VAL A 245 -12.89 -9.46 12.25
CA VAL A 245 -14.27 -9.07 12.62
C VAL A 245 -14.88 -8.07 11.65
N ASP A 246 -15.07 -8.48 10.40
CA ASP A 246 -16.17 -7.90 9.61
C ASP A 246 -17.42 -8.70 9.98
N GLY A 247 -18.42 -8.00 10.54
CA GLY A 247 -19.65 -8.59 11.04
C GLY A 247 -20.37 -9.44 9.99
N MET A 248 -20.92 -10.54 10.49
CA MET A 248 -21.87 -11.44 9.85
C MET A 248 -23.04 -10.73 9.17
#